data_AF-A0A536QRJ1-F1
#
_entry.id   AF-A0A536QRJ1-F1
#
_cell.length_a   1.000
_cell.length_b   1.000
_cell.length_c   1.000
_cell.angle_alpha   90.00
_cell.angle_beta   90.00
_cell.angle_gamma   90.00
#
_symmetry.space_group_name_H-M   'P 1'
#
loop_
_entity.id
_entity.type
_entity.pdbx_description
1 polymer ?
#
loop_
_entity_poly.entity_id
_entity_poly.type
_entity_poly.pdbx_seq_one_letter_code
_entity_poly.pdbx_strand_id
1 'polypeptide(L)'
;MTDGKILDPICDMIVELAYAREHGLTIEYPEREYGFCSAGCLETFAKNRSPYVAKVDAWFADKAGAHASGPDAPTRSSDGAVPEIDAGMRAWYASCRCCLSDAHPSIVEALDKERAEAHQTPTT
;
A
#
# COMPACT_ATOMS: atom_id res chain seq x y z
N MET A 1 11.70 -6.30 -4.77
CA MET A 1 12.38 -5.03 -4.46
C MET A 1 11.56 -3.94 -5.16
N THR A 2 10.48 -3.48 -4.54
CA THR A 2 9.51 -2.56 -5.18
C THR A 2 9.35 -1.27 -4.37
N ASP A 3 10.17 -1.11 -3.33
CA ASP A 3 10.11 -0.10 -2.28
C ASP A 3 10.73 1.26 -2.69
N GLY A 4 11.04 1.43 -3.98
CA GLY A 4 11.72 2.62 -4.51
C GLY A 4 10.93 3.33 -5.62
N LYS A 5 9.61 3.14 -5.68
CA LYS A 5 8.76 3.77 -6.69
C LYS A 5 8.10 5.03 -6.16
N ILE A 6 7.87 6.01 -7.02
CA ILE A 6 7.18 7.27 -6.73
C ILE A 6 6.26 7.64 -7.89
N LEU A 7 5.14 8.31 -7.59
CA LEU A 7 4.27 8.89 -8.60
C LEU A 7 4.86 10.22 -9.12
N ASP A 8 5.04 10.33 -10.43
CA ASP A 8 5.23 11.61 -11.13
C ASP A 8 3.88 12.36 -11.14
N PRO A 9 3.73 13.49 -10.44
CA PRO A 9 2.44 14.17 -10.33
C PRO A 9 2.01 14.96 -11.58
N ILE A 10 2.91 15.12 -12.56
CA ILE A 10 2.62 15.83 -13.81
C ILE A 10 1.89 14.92 -14.78
N CYS A 11 2.36 13.69 -14.94
CA CYS A 11 1.82 12.72 -15.90
C CYS A 11 1.16 11.49 -15.26
N ASP A 12 1.15 11.44 -13.92
CA ASP A 12 0.58 10.36 -13.11
C ASP A 12 1.24 8.99 -13.38
N MET A 13 2.52 8.98 -13.81
CA MET A 13 3.30 7.79 -14.09
C MET A 13 4.08 7.33 -12.86
N ILE A 14 4.12 6.02 -12.60
CA ILE A 14 4.95 5.45 -11.54
C ILE A 14 6.38 5.28 -12.06
N VAL A 15 7.33 5.96 -11.44
CA VAL A 15 8.75 5.94 -11.80
C VAL A 15 9.60 5.39 -10.66
N GLU A 16 10.75 4.83 -10.99
CA GLU A 16 11.73 4.39 -9.99
C GLU A 16 12.60 5.58 -9.56
N LEU A 17 12.60 5.87 -8.26
CA LEU A 17 13.30 7.01 -7.67
C LEU A 17 14.82 6.87 -7.85
N ALA A 18 15.36 5.67 -7.74
CA ALA A 18 16.77 5.38 -7.99
C ALA A 18 17.16 5.72 -9.45
N TYR A 19 16.38 5.24 -10.41
CA TYR A 19 16.58 5.55 -11.82
C TYR A 19 16.48 7.05 -12.10
N ALA A 20 15.44 7.70 -11.58
CA ALA A 20 15.27 9.14 -11.75
C ALA A 20 16.45 9.92 -11.14
N ARG A 21 17.01 9.48 -10.01
CA ARG A 21 18.18 10.09 -9.38
C ARG A 21 19.43 9.96 -10.22
N GLU A 22 19.70 8.77 -10.77
CA GLU A 22 20.84 8.52 -11.66
C GLU A 22 20.76 9.38 -12.94
N HIS A 23 19.55 9.67 -13.41
CA HIS A 23 19.30 10.49 -14.58
C HIS A 23 19.12 12.00 -14.29
N GLY A 24 19.22 12.43 -13.03
CA GLY A 24 19.01 13.84 -12.65
C GLY A 24 17.57 14.31 -12.87
N LEU A 25 16.61 13.39 -12.89
CA LEU A 25 15.17 13.62 -13.02
C LEU A 25 14.49 13.63 -11.64
N THR A 26 15.20 14.09 -10.62
CA THR A 26 14.71 14.22 -9.24
C THR A 26 14.88 15.64 -8.75
N ILE A 27 14.05 16.02 -7.79
CA ILE A 27 14.18 17.30 -7.09
C ILE A 27 13.95 17.10 -5.60
N GLU A 28 14.89 17.59 -4.80
CA GLU A 28 14.84 17.54 -3.35
C GLU A 28 14.16 18.80 -2.82
N TYR A 29 13.11 18.61 -2.02
CA TYR A 29 12.40 19.67 -1.30
C TYR A 29 12.30 19.32 0.19
N PRO A 30 12.05 20.31 1.07
CA PRO A 30 11.98 20.06 2.52
C PRO A 30 10.88 19.07 2.94
N GLU A 31 9.83 18.90 2.13
CA GLU A 31 8.80 17.88 2.38
C GLU A 31 9.25 16.47 1.99
N ARG A 32 9.89 16.31 0.82
CA ARG A 32 10.32 15.03 0.25
C ARG A 32 11.13 15.20 -1.03
N GLU A 33 11.74 14.10 -1.47
CA GLU A 33 12.26 13.93 -2.82
C GLU A 33 11.13 13.54 -3.79
N TYR A 34 11.11 14.18 -4.96
CA TYR A 34 10.18 13.88 -6.05
C TYR A 34 10.95 13.32 -7.25
N GLY A 35 10.37 12.33 -7.94
CA GLY A 35 10.90 11.77 -9.17
C GLY A 35 9.98 12.03 -10.36
N PHE A 36 10.57 12.21 -11.54
CA PHE A 36 9.85 12.52 -12.77
C PHE A 36 10.19 11.53 -13.88
N CYS A 37 9.25 11.30 -14.79
CA CYS A 37 9.48 10.43 -15.95
C CYS A 37 10.40 11.07 -17.00
N SER A 38 10.50 12.40 -17.01
CA SER A 38 11.20 13.16 -18.04
C SER A 38 11.57 14.57 -17.56
N ALA A 39 12.53 15.20 -18.25
CA ALA A 39 12.96 16.57 -17.94
C ALA A 39 11.82 17.59 -18.06
N GLY A 40 10.88 17.39 -19.01
CA GLY A 40 9.72 18.26 -19.17
C GLY A 40 8.76 18.24 -17.97
N CYS A 41 8.60 17.07 -17.33
CA CYS A 41 7.80 16.96 -16.10
C CYS A 41 8.51 17.65 -14.93
N LEU A 42 9.83 17.45 -14.79
CA LEU A 42 10.64 18.14 -13.79
C LEU A 42 10.54 19.66 -13.92
N GLU A 43 10.74 20.21 -15.12
CA GLU A 43 10.65 21.65 -15.36
C GLU A 43 9.25 22.21 -15.07
N THR A 44 8.20 21.48 -15.43
CA THR A 44 6.81 21.88 -15.17
C THR A 44 6.54 21.94 -13.68
N PHE A 45 6.99 20.92 -12.94
CA PHE A 45 6.86 20.87 -11.49
C PHE A 45 7.67 21.98 -10.81
N ALA A 46 8.89 22.24 -11.28
CA ALA A 46 9.73 23.33 -10.76
C ALA A 46 9.10 24.72 -10.98
N LYS A 47 8.36 24.90 -12.08
CA LYS A 47 7.64 26.16 -12.37
C LYS A 47 6.38 26.33 -11.51
N ASN A 48 5.63 25.27 -11.25
CA ASN A 48 4.39 25.35 -10.47
C ASN A 48 4.10 24.05 -9.70
N ARG A 49 4.66 23.89 -8.49
CA ARG A 49 4.49 22.68 -7.66
C ARG A 49 3.17 22.59 -6.90
N SER A 50 2.55 23.72 -6.56
CA SER A 50 1.45 23.80 -5.59
C SER A 50 0.29 22.81 -5.86
N PRO A 51 -0.23 22.68 -7.10
CA PRO A 51 -1.33 21.74 -7.38
C PRO A 51 -0.90 20.27 -7.40
N TYR A 52 0.40 19.99 -7.49
CA TYR A 52 0.95 18.66 -7.70
C TYR A 52 1.42 17.99 -6.41
N VAL A 53 1.79 18.77 -5.40
CA VAL A 53 2.21 18.25 -4.08
C VAL A 53 1.13 17.36 -3.46
N ALA A 54 -0.13 17.79 -3.49
CA ALA A 54 -1.26 17.05 -2.91
C ALA A 54 -1.48 15.69 -3.57
N LYS A 55 -1.22 15.56 -4.89
CA LYS A 55 -1.32 14.27 -5.58
C LYS A 55 -0.27 13.27 -5.10
N VAL A 56 0.97 13.73 -4.95
CA VAL A 56 2.06 12.88 -4.47
C VAL A 56 1.81 12.48 -3.03
N ASP A 57 1.36 13.42 -2.19
CA ASP A 57 1.00 13.13 -0.80
C ASP A 57 -0.11 12.08 -0.71
N ALA A 58 -1.19 12.23 -1.49
CA ALA A 58 -2.26 11.24 -1.56
C ALA A 58 -1.77 9.86 -2.04
N TRP A 59 -0.85 9.82 -3.00
CA TRP A 59 -0.25 8.57 -3.46
C TRP A 59 0.60 7.90 -2.38
N PHE A 60 1.39 8.67 -1.63
CA PHE A 60 2.12 8.12 -0.48
C PHE A 60 1.20 7.77 0.68
N ALA A 61 0.09 8.48 0.88
CA ALA A 61 -0.92 8.13 1.87
C ALA A 61 -1.62 6.80 1.51
N ASP A 62 -1.87 6.53 0.23
CA ASP A 62 -2.35 5.23 -0.27
C ASP A 62 -1.31 4.12 -0.09
N LYS A 63 -0.02 4.42 -0.32
CA LYS A 63 1.08 3.45 -0.11
C LYS A 63 1.43 3.20 1.36
N ALA A 64 1.33 4.22 2.21
CA ALA A 64 1.54 4.12 3.66
C ALA A 64 0.27 3.64 4.39
N GLY A 65 -0.88 3.78 3.74
CA GLY A 65 -2.19 3.33 4.19
C GLY A 65 -2.74 2.31 3.21
N ALA A 66 -2.17 1.10 3.23
CA ALA A 66 -3.00 -0.07 2.97
C ALA A 66 -4.17 -0.01 3.98
N HIS A 67 -5.30 0.49 3.48
CA HIS A 67 -6.62 0.71 4.11
C HIS A 67 -6.81 1.99 4.95
N ALA A 68 -6.99 3.13 4.28
CA ALA A 68 -7.86 4.19 4.78
C ALA A 68 -8.85 4.65 3.69
N SER A 69 -10.08 4.16 3.86
CA SER A 69 -11.36 4.47 3.24
C SER A 69 -11.46 5.76 2.41
N GLY A 70 -11.95 5.61 1.18
CA GLY A 70 -12.66 6.68 0.49
C GLY A 70 -13.87 7.18 1.29
N PRO A 71 -14.39 8.38 1.01
CA PRO A 71 -15.41 9.03 1.83
C PRO A 71 -16.81 8.44 1.57
N ASP A 72 -17.04 7.17 1.92
CA ASP A 72 -18.37 6.64 2.28
C ASP A 72 -18.29 5.23 2.94
N ALA A 73 -17.56 5.11 4.05
CA ALA A 73 -17.63 3.88 4.87
C ALA A 73 -17.59 4.22 6.37
N PRO A 74 -18.55 3.74 7.18
CA PRO A 74 -18.60 4.09 8.59
C PRO A 74 -17.39 3.51 9.32
N THR A 75 -16.74 4.42 10.03
CA THR A 75 -15.66 4.21 10.99
C THR A 75 -16.01 3.12 12.02
N ARG A 76 -15.07 2.20 12.30
CA ARG A 76 -14.97 1.64 13.65
C ARG A 76 -13.52 1.30 14.01
N SER A 77 -12.98 2.22 14.80
CA SER A 77 -12.07 2.08 15.93
C SER A 77 -11.21 0.82 16.08
N SER A 78 -9.91 1.08 16.16
CA SER A 78 -8.90 0.26 16.83
C SER A 78 -9.28 0.01 18.29
N ASP A 79 -9.66 -1.22 18.61
CA ASP A 79 -9.48 -1.81 19.92
C ASP A 79 -8.80 -3.17 19.69
N GLY A 80 -7.81 -3.51 20.51
CA GLY A 80 -6.93 -4.67 20.34
C GLY A 80 -7.62 -6.01 20.60
N ALA A 81 -8.72 -6.27 19.90
CA ALA A 81 -9.42 -7.54 19.84
C ALA A 81 -9.36 -8.06 18.41
N VAL A 82 -8.94 -9.31 18.26
CA VAL A 82 -8.81 -10.04 16.99
C VAL A 82 -10.03 -9.74 16.09
N PRO A 83 -9.85 -9.11 14.92
CA PRO A 83 -10.98 -8.74 14.06
C PRO A 83 -11.75 -10.00 13.66
N GLU A 84 -13.08 -9.87 13.62
CA GLU A 84 -13.99 -10.92 13.15
C GLU A 84 -13.54 -11.39 11.77
N ILE A 85 -13.05 -12.64 11.70
CA ILE A 85 -12.67 -13.24 10.42
C ILE A 85 -13.97 -13.43 9.66
N ASP A 86 -14.16 -12.71 8.56
CA ASP A 86 -15.37 -12.76 7.74
C ASP A 86 -15.24 -13.85 6.65
N ALA A 87 -16.34 -14.11 5.93
CA ALA A 87 -16.37 -15.14 4.89
C ALA A 87 -15.38 -14.87 3.74
N GLY A 88 -15.12 -13.60 3.43
CA GLY A 88 -14.14 -13.18 2.43
C GLY A 88 -12.72 -13.52 2.86
N MET A 89 -12.35 -13.25 4.11
CA MET A 89 -11.05 -13.63 4.67
C MET A 89 -10.83 -15.15 4.65
N ARG A 90 -11.87 -15.95 4.93
CA ARG A 90 -11.81 -17.43 4.82
C ARG A 90 -11.66 -17.92 3.39
N ALA A 91 -12.38 -17.32 2.44
CA ALA A 91 -12.27 -17.66 1.02
C ALA A 91 -10.88 -17.31 0.45
N TRP A 92 -10.31 -16.19 0.87
CA TRP A 92 -8.97 -15.79 0.48
C TRP A 92 -7.89 -16.69 1.09
N TYR A 93 -8.03 -17.06 2.37
CA TYR A 93 -7.17 -18.05 3.02
C TYR A 93 -7.15 -19.39 2.28
N ALA A 94 -8.31 -19.87 1.86
CA ALA A 94 -8.44 -21.10 1.08
C ALA A 94 -7.79 -21.00 -0.32
N SER A 95 -7.77 -19.81 -0.91
CA SER A 95 -7.26 -19.59 -2.28
C SER A 95 -5.76 -19.29 -2.33
N CYS A 96 -5.26 -18.43 -1.44
CA CYS A 96 -3.89 -17.91 -1.45
C CYS A 96 -3.37 -17.60 -0.02
N ARG A 97 -3.28 -18.64 0.82
CA ARG A 97 -2.72 -18.60 2.19
C ARG A 97 -1.45 -17.76 2.34
N CYS A 98 -0.48 -17.90 1.43
CA CYS A 98 0.83 -17.22 1.51
C CYS A 98 0.71 -15.70 1.36
N CYS A 99 -0.20 -15.21 0.51
CA CYS A 99 -0.42 -13.78 0.31
C CYS A 99 -1.20 -13.16 1.49
N LEU A 100 -2.13 -13.92 2.08
CA LEU A 100 -2.85 -13.46 3.26
C LEU A 100 -1.95 -13.40 4.51
N SER A 101 -0.94 -14.27 4.63
CA SER A 101 0.06 -14.20 5.71
C SER A 101 0.89 -12.92 5.69
N ASP A 102 1.23 -12.44 4.49
CA ASP A 102 2.05 -11.24 4.28
C ASP A 102 1.27 -9.97 4.68
N ALA A 103 0.00 -9.90 4.28
CA ALA A 103 -0.86 -8.76 4.59
C ALA A 103 -1.44 -8.78 6.01
N HIS A 104 -1.80 -9.97 6.53
CA HIS A 104 -2.56 -10.13 7.77
C HIS A 104 -2.13 -11.37 8.58
N PRO A 105 -0.92 -11.35 9.19
CA PRO A 105 -0.38 -12.50 9.91
C PRO A 105 -1.25 -12.96 11.09
N SER A 106 -1.91 -12.05 11.81
CA SER A 106 -2.75 -12.38 12.98
C SER A 106 -4.04 -13.13 12.62
N ILE A 107 -4.65 -12.79 11.47
CA ILE A 107 -5.85 -13.48 10.97
C ILE A 107 -5.50 -14.89 10.50
N VAL A 108 -4.32 -15.00 9.89
CA VAL A 108 -3.75 -16.25 9.41
C VAL A 108 -3.49 -17.23 10.55
N GLU A 109 -2.97 -16.76 11.68
CA GLU A 109 -2.69 -17.60 12.86
C GLU A 109 -3.99 -18.17 13.44
N ALA A 110 -5.04 -17.36 13.52
CA ALA A 110 -6.36 -17.81 13.96
C ALA A 110 -6.97 -18.87 13.02
N LEU A 111 -6.89 -18.68 11.70
CA LEU A 111 -7.38 -19.65 10.72
C LEU A 111 -6.55 -20.95 10.66
N ASP A 112 -5.25 -20.86 10.91
CA ASP A 112 -4.37 -22.03 11.00
C ASP A 112 -4.72 -22.89 12.21
N LYS A 113 -5.01 -22.23 13.34
CA LYS A 113 -5.51 -22.88 14.54
C LYS A 113 -6.85 -23.58 14.29
N GLU A 114 -7.81 -22.90 13.67
CA GLU A 114 -9.11 -23.52 13.31
C GLU A 114 -8.93 -24.74 12.39
N ARG A 115 -8.00 -24.67 11.42
CA ARG A 115 -7.67 -25.81 10.54
C ARG A 115 -6.96 -26.94 11.30
N ALA A 116 -6.01 -26.62 12.17
CA ALA A 116 -5.31 -27.62 12.98
C ALA A 116 -6.31 -28.36 13.90
N GLU A 117 -7.26 -27.63 14.50
CA GLU A 117 -8.35 -28.19 15.32
C GLU A 117 -9.29 -29.08 14.47
N ALA A 118 -9.66 -28.65 13.27
CA ALA A 118 -10.49 -29.44 12.34
C ALA A 118 -9.77 -30.71 11.82
N HIS A 119 -8.45 -30.67 11.68
CA HIS A 119 -7.63 -31.82 11.29
C HIS A 119 -7.35 -32.78 12.47
N GLN A 120 -7.62 -32.34 13.71
CA GLN A 120 -7.39 -33.10 14.94
C GLN A 120 -8.64 -33.80 15.49
N THR A 121 -9.79 -33.73 14.83
CA THR A 121 -10.94 -34.59 15.14
C THR A 121 -10.85 -35.88 14.32
N PRO A 122 -10.21 -36.96 14.81
CA PRO A 122 -10.31 -38.27 14.19
C PRO A 122 -11.74 -38.76 14.34
N THR A 123 -12.42 -38.93 13.21
CA THR A 123 -13.63 -39.73 13.06
C THR A 123 -13.48 -41.05 13.84
N THR A 124 -14.28 -41.22 14.88
CA THR A 124 -14.66 -42.52 15.47
C THR A 124 -15.95 -42.97 14.83
#